data_AF-A0A259CIT9-F1
#
_entry.id   AF-A0A259CIT9-F1
#
_cell.length_a   1.000
_cell.length_b   1.000
_cell.length_c   1.000
_cell.angle_alpha   90.00
_cell.angle_beta   90.00
_cell.angle_gamma   90.00
#
_symmetry.space_group_name_H-M   'P 1'
#
loop_
_entity.id
_entity.type
_entity.pdbx_description
1 polymer ?
#
loop_
_entity_poly.entity_id
_entity_poly.type
_entity_poly.pdbx_seq_one_letter_code
_entity_poly.pdbx_strand_id
1 'polypeptide(L)' 'MVESALLVDRRDGWTMLTLNRPDRLNSFNEDLHRALAAALDDAAADAGCRAVLLTGAGRGFCAGQDLSARAGLAEAPDL' A
#
# COMPACT_ATOMS: atom_id res chain seq x y z
N MET A 1 14.16 13.30 -1.31
CA MET A 1 12.76 13.34 -0.85
C MET A 1 12.26 11.92 -0.87
N VAL A 2 11.71 11.41 0.24
CA VAL A 2 11.16 10.04 0.26
C VAL A 2 9.80 10.10 -0.42
N GLU A 3 9.64 9.37 -1.52
CA GLU A 3 8.38 9.29 -2.22
C GLU A 3 7.40 8.40 -1.43
N SER A 4 6.13 8.79 -1.35
CA SER A 4 5.12 8.06 -0.57
C SER A 4 4.83 6.70 -1.19
N ALA A 5 4.70 5.65 -0.37
CA ALA A 5 4.33 4.31 -0.81
C ALA A 5 2.86 4.20 -1.28
N LEU A 6 2.03 5.18 -0.93
CA LEU A 6 0.63 5.30 -1.34
C LEU A 6 0.34 6.74 -1.79
N LEU A 7 -0.31 6.91 -2.93
CA LEU A 7 -0.86 8.18 -3.38
C LEU A 7 -2.36 8.20 -3.11
N VAL A 8 -2.87 9.35 -2.66
CA VAL A 8 -4.29 9.56 -2.35
C VAL A 8 -4.80 10.74 -3.17
N ASP A 9 -5.86 10.51 -3.95
CA ASP A 9 -6.53 11.53 -4.75
C ASP A 9 -8.03 11.51 -4.42
N ARG A 10 -8.48 12.55 -3.70
CA ARG A 10 -9.86 12.69 -3.23
C ARG A 10 -10.69 13.37 -4.32
N ARG A 11 -11.80 12.75 -4.69
CA ARG A 11 -12.74 13.23 -5.71
C ARG A 11 -14.12 13.41 -5.10
N ASP A 12 -14.98 14.14 -5.80
CA ASP A 12 -16.37 14.27 -5.39
C ASP A 12 -17.06 12.90 -5.43
N GLY A 13 -17.46 12.40 -4.27
CA GLY A 13 -18.17 11.13 -4.13
C GLY A 13 -17.27 9.89 -4.01
N TRP A 14 -15.95 9.99 -4.20
CA TRP A 14 -15.06 8.81 -4.14
C TRP A 14 -13.59 9.17 -3.93
N THR A 15 -12.79 8.22 -3.43
CA THR A 15 -11.34 8.40 -3.24
C THR A 15 -10.55 7.40 -4.09
N MET A 16 -9.54 7.87 -4.81
CA MET A 16 -8.56 7.04 -5.50
C MET A 16 -7.34 6.80 -4.61
N LEU A 17 -6.99 5.54 -4.42
CA LEU A 17 -5.80 5.08 -3.71
C LEU A 17 -4.90 4.34 -4.70
N THR A 18 -3.69 4.84 -4.88
CA THR A 18 -2.70 4.24 -5.80
C THR A 18 -1.52 3.69 -5.01
N LEU A 19 -1.35 2.36 -5.02
CA LEU A 19 -0.14 1.71 -4.50
C LEU A 19 1.06 2.19 -5.34
N ASN A 20 2.05 2.80 -4.71
CA ASN A 20 3.14 3.53 -5.37
C ASN A 20 4.52 2.95 -5.05
N ARG A 21 4.67 1.64 -5.32
CA ARG A 21 5.98 0.96 -5.30
C ARG A 21 6.19 0.23 -6.64
N PRO A 22 6.18 0.93 -7.80
CA PRO A 22 6.20 0.30 -9.11
C PRO A 22 7.43 -0.58 -9.34
N ASP A 23 8.59 -0.19 -8.80
CA ASP A 23 9.84 -0.97 -8.88
C ASP A 23 9.78 -2.29 -8.11
N ARG A 24 8.85 -2.40 -7.16
CA ARG A 24 8.59 -3.60 -6.34
C ARG A 24 7.24 -4.22 -6.66
N LEU A 25 6.68 -3.94 -7.84
CA LEU A 25 5.36 -4.43 -8.28
C LEU A 25 4.25 -4.17 -7.25
N ASN A 26 4.34 -3.03 -6.54
CA ASN A 26 3.39 -2.63 -5.51
C ASN A 26 3.22 -3.67 -4.39
N SER A 27 4.23 -4.50 -4.14
CA SER A 27 4.24 -5.43 -3.00
C SER A 27 4.12 -4.68 -1.67
N PHE A 28 3.49 -5.30 -0.69
CA PHE A 28 3.23 -4.71 0.62
C PHE A 28 4.47 -4.79 1.52
N ASN A 29 4.96 -3.62 1.94
CA ASN A 29 5.82 -3.48 3.11
C ASN A 29 5.02 -2.84 4.26
N GLU A 30 5.66 -2.68 5.42
CA GLU A 30 5.02 -2.11 6.60
C GLU A 30 4.51 -0.68 6.38
N ASP A 31 5.25 0.15 5.64
CA ASP A 31 4.84 1.52 5.33
C ASP A 31 3.58 1.56 4.47
N LEU A 32 3.50 0.72 3.44
CA LEU A 32 2.32 0.63 2.58
C LEU A 32 1.11 0.08 3.34
N HIS A 33 1.30 -0.88 4.24
CA HIS A 33 0.24 -1.38 5.12
C HIS A 33 -0.35 -0.26 5.98
N ARG A 34 0.50 0.50 6.68
CA ARG A 34 0.07 1.63 7.52
C ARG A 34 -0.64 2.71 6.71
N ALA A 35 -0.06 3.12 5.59
CA ALA A 35 -0.61 4.18 4.76
C ALA A 35 -1.98 3.79 4.18
N LEU A 36 -2.12 2.54 3.71
CA LEU A 36 -3.39 2.05 3.16
C LEU A 36 -4.46 1.94 4.24
N ALA A 37 -4.13 1.43 5.44
CA ALA A 37 -5.07 1.36 6.54
C ALA A 37 -5.60 2.75 6.92
N ALA A 38 -4.69 3.72 7.12
CA ALA A 38 -5.06 5.10 7.44
C ALA A 38 -5.93 5.74 6.34
N ALA A 39 -5.61 5.52 5.07
CA ALA A 39 -6.38 6.08 3.95
C ALA A 39 -7.78 5.46 3.84
N LEU A 40 -7.94 4.18 4.17
CA LEU A 40 -9.24 3.52 4.21
C LEU A 40 -10.08 4.00 5.40
N ASP A 41 -9.46 4.21 6.58
CA ASP A 41 -10.13 4.78 7.75
C ASP A 41 -10.62 6.22 7.45
N ASP A 42 -9.78 7.04 6.82
CA ASP A 42 -10.14 8.38 6.35
C ASP A 42 -11.35 8.34 5.38
N ALA A 43 -11.31 7.43 4.40
CA ALA A 43 -12.39 7.29 3.43
C ALA A 43 -13.69 6.78 4.07
N ALA A 44 -13.61 5.94 5.11
CA ALA A 44 -14.77 5.45 5.85
C ALA A 44 -15.39 6.53 6.75
N ALA A 45 -14.58 7.45 7.27
CA ALA A 45 -15.04 8.57 8.08
C ALA A 45 -15.67 9.71 7.26
N ASP A 46 -15.34 9.82 5.97
CA ASP A 46 -15.88 10.83 5.06
C ASP A 46 -17.29 10.47 4.56
N ALA A 47 -18.31 11.15 5.08
CA ALA A 47 -19.70 10.97 4.66
C ALA A 47 -19.96 11.31 3.18
N GLY A 48 -19.09 12.09 2.54
CA GLY A 48 -19.13 12.39 1.11
C GLY A 48 -18.53 11.27 0.25
N CYS A 49 -17.69 10.41 0.83
CA CYS A 49 -17.06 9.31 0.11
C CYS A 49 -18.03 8.11 0.01
N ARG A 50 -18.41 7.76 -1.22
CA ARG A 50 -19.36 6.66 -1.51
C ARG A 50 -18.65 5.44 -2.08
N ALA A 51 -17.42 5.60 -2.56
CA ALA A 51 -16.63 4.54 -3.15
C ALA A 51 -15.13 4.80 -3.01
N VAL A 52 -14.35 3.71 -3.06
CA VAL A 52 -12.88 3.76 -3.12
C VAL A 52 -12.42 3.02 -4.37
N LEU A 53 -11.61 3.67 -5.20
CA LEU A 53 -10.85 3.03 -6.27
C LEU A 53 -9.46 2.70 -5.76
N LEU A 54 -9.15 1.42 -5.61
CA LEU A 54 -7.81 0.95 -5.27
C LEU A 54 -7.12 0.43 -6.53
N THR A 55 -5.95 0.98 -6.86
CA THR A 55 -5.16 0.60 -8.04
C THR A 55 -3.65 0.61 -7.75
N GLY A 56 -2.84 0.09 -8.67
CA GLY A 56 -1.39 0.11 -8.59
C GLY A 56 -0.76 1.03 -9.62
N ALA A 57 0.32 1.72 -9.25
CA ALA A 57 1.15 2.47 -10.18
C ALA A 57 1.94 1.51 -11.09
N GLY A 58 2.18 1.92 -12.34
CA GLY A 58 3.01 1.18 -13.27
C GLY A 58 2.33 -0.08 -13.83
N ARG A 59 3.08 -1.18 -13.95
CA ARG A 59 2.71 -2.32 -14.81
C ARG A 59 1.77 -3.35 -14.17
N GLY A 60 1.40 -3.21 -12.90
CA GLY A 60 0.58 -4.20 -12.21
C GLY A 60 -0.05 -3.68 -10.93
N PHE A 61 -1.10 -4.36 -10.47
CA PHE A 61 -1.82 -3.98 -9.26
C PHE A 61 -0.96 -4.14 -8.00
N CYS A 62 -0.65 -5.39 -7.62
CA CYS A 62 0.15 -5.74 -6.44
C CYS A 62 0.67 -7.19 -6.58
N ALA A 63 1.94 -7.43 -6.27
CA ALA A 63 2.55 -8.76 -6.30
C ALA A 63 2.42 -9.56 -4.98
N GLY A 64 1.70 -9.04 -3.98
CA GLY A 64 1.53 -9.66 -2.66
C GLY A 64 2.40 -9.04 -1.57
N GLN A 65 2.91 -9.84 -0.63
CA GLN A 65 3.76 -9.36 0.47
C GLN A 65 5.22 -9.21 0.03
N ASP A 66 5.88 -8.17 0.53
CA ASP A 66 7.31 -7.95 0.33
C ASP A 66 8.12 -8.86 1.27
N LEU A 67 8.68 -9.94 0.72
CA LEU A 67 9.51 -10.88 1.47
C LEU A 67 10.96 -10.40 1.65
N SER A 68 11.35 -9.28 1.04
CA SER A 68 12.71 -8.72 1.15
C SER A 68 13.09 -8.39 2.59
N ALA A 69 12.10 -8.10 3.45
CA ALA A 69 12.29 -7.81 4.86
C ALA A 69 12.58 -9.05 5.73
N ARG A 70 12.41 -10.27 5.20
CA ARG A 70 12.62 -11.52 5.95
C ARG A 70 14.06 -12.04 5.93
N ALA A 71 15.00 -11.35 5.29
CA ALA A 71 16.39 -11.76 5.19
C ALA A 71 17.22 -11.50 6.48
N GLY A 72 16.63 -11.72 7.66
CA GLY A 72 17.25 -11.36 8.95
C GLY A 72 17.13 -12.37 10.10
N LEU A 73 16.32 -13.43 10.04
CA LEU A 73 16.29 -14.53 11.02
C LEU A 73 15.81 -15.81 10.30
N ALA A 74 16.40 -17.00 10.41
CA ALA A 74 17.21 -17.56 11.48
C ALA A 74 18.33 -18.45 10.90
N GLU A 75 19.53 -18.35 11.48
CA GLU A 75 20.48 -19.45 11.48
C GLU A 75 19.78 -20.63 12.17
N ALA A 76 19.62 -21.75 11.46
CA ALA A 76 19.09 -22.96 12.08
C ALA A 76 20.07 -23.37 13.18
N PRO A 77 19.63 -23.60 14.43
CA PRO A 77 20.53 -24.15 15.44
C PRO A 77 21.02 -25.51 14.96
N ASP A 78 22.34 -25.65 14.90
CA ASP A 78 23.02 -26.91 14.64
C ASP A 78 22.64 -27.87 15.79
N LEU A 79 21.89 -28.93 15.47
CA LEU A 79 21.52 -29.98 16.41
C LEU A 79 22.53 -31.11 16.37
#